data_AF-A0A6J6DU52-F1
#
_entry.id   AF-A0A6J6DU52-F1
#
_cell.length_a   1.000
_cell.length_b   1.000
_cell.length_c   1.000
_cell.angle_alpha   90.00
_cell.angle_beta   90.00
_cell.angle_gamma   90.00
#
_symmetry.space_group_name_H-M   'P 1'
#
loop_
_entity.id
_entity.type
_entity.pdbx_description
1 polymer ?
#
loop_
_entity_poly.entity_id
_entity_poly.type
_entity_poly.pdbx_seq_one_letter_code
_entity_poly.pdbx_strand_id
1 'polypeptide(L)'
;MPNGWIKSSGNSSKLVQMGKRFKGYRNNDAIRTPSMPSILDLSNSSLECNWGNLQWSNWEEFPISLPPHSVIGLYRIRRPEAQMLSYIGQGKILARLKAHSLKYGDDGHAQSHDFSPGFLTSWTSVQIIHSRQLLEMEADLIASHYITLNACPTAQFIG
;
A
#
# COMPACT_ATOMS: atom_id res chain seq x y z
N MET A 1 -4.63 -0.88 13.65
CA MET A 1 -5.26 0.46 13.73
C MET A 1 -5.43 0.82 15.19
N PRO A 2 -5.00 2.01 15.63
CA PRO A 2 -5.16 2.41 17.03
C PRO A 2 -6.64 2.46 17.43
N ASN A 3 -6.93 2.22 18.71
CA ASN A 3 -8.25 2.48 19.27
C ASN A 3 -8.64 3.94 19.02
N GLY A 4 -9.93 4.17 18.78
CA GLY A 4 -10.43 5.51 18.47
C GLY A 4 -10.33 5.90 16.99
N TRP A 5 -9.75 5.06 16.12
CA TRP A 5 -9.55 5.37 14.70
C TRP A 5 -10.12 4.31 13.76
N ILE A 6 -10.83 4.78 12.73
CA ILE A 6 -11.31 3.97 11.62
C ILE A 6 -10.47 4.30 10.39
N LYS A 7 -9.84 3.29 9.77
CA LYS A 7 -9.12 3.44 8.50
C LYS A 7 -10.09 3.69 7.35
N SER A 8 -9.66 4.49 6.37
CA SER A 8 -10.32 4.59 5.06
C SER A 8 -10.55 3.19 4.46
N SER A 9 -11.68 2.99 3.79
CA SER A 9 -12.00 1.75 3.09
C SER A 9 -12.13 1.98 1.58
N GLY A 10 -12.47 0.93 0.83
CA GLY A 10 -12.53 0.99 -0.64
C GLY A 10 -13.50 2.07 -1.14
N ASN A 11 -12.96 3.07 -1.84
CA ASN A 11 -13.75 4.06 -2.56
C ASN A 11 -13.81 3.64 -4.03
N SER A 12 -15.00 3.23 -4.50
CA SER A 12 -15.22 2.97 -5.92
C SER A 12 -15.59 4.27 -6.64
N SER A 13 -15.34 4.33 -7.95
CA SER A 13 -15.76 5.47 -8.79
C SER A 13 -17.27 5.74 -8.64
N LYS A 14 -18.07 4.67 -8.52
CA LYS A 14 -19.52 4.76 -8.25
C LYS A 14 -19.82 5.46 -6.91
N LEU A 15 -19.12 5.08 -5.83
CA LEU A 15 -19.30 5.73 -4.52
C LEU A 15 -18.90 7.21 -4.56
N VAL A 16 -17.77 7.51 -5.23
CA VAL A 16 -17.28 8.88 -5.38
C VAL A 16 -18.26 9.74 -6.18
N GLN A 17 -18.81 9.22 -7.29
CA GLN A 17 -19.84 9.90 -8.08
C GLN A 17 -21.13 10.14 -7.28
N MET A 18 -21.45 9.25 -6.34
CA MET A 18 -22.56 9.42 -5.40
C MET A 18 -22.24 10.37 -4.23
N GLY A 19 -21.12 11.11 -4.28
CA GLY A 19 -20.69 12.02 -3.22
C GLY A 19 -20.18 11.31 -1.95
N LYS A 20 -20.02 9.99 -1.97
CA LYS A 20 -19.58 9.19 -0.82
C LYS A 20 -18.10 8.89 -0.90
N ARG A 21 -17.33 9.38 0.08
CA ARG A 21 -15.95 8.97 0.32
C ARG A 21 -15.82 8.44 1.74
N PHE A 22 -15.48 7.15 1.87
CA PHE A 22 -15.19 6.51 3.15
C PHE A 22 -13.75 6.78 3.54
N LYS A 23 -13.49 8.03 3.92
CA LYS A 23 -12.22 8.44 4.52
C LYS A 23 -12.14 7.95 5.96
N GLY A 24 -10.94 7.68 6.42
CA GLY A 24 -10.70 7.38 7.81
C GLY A 24 -11.07 8.56 8.70
N TYR A 25 -11.57 8.26 9.88
CA TYR A 25 -12.04 9.25 10.84
C TYR A 25 -11.85 8.76 12.27
N ARG A 26 -11.88 9.71 13.21
CA ARG A 26 -11.84 9.41 14.64
C ARG A 26 -13.24 9.01 15.10
N ASN A 27 -13.34 7.90 15.80
CA ASN A 27 -14.53 7.44 16.48
C ASN A 27 -14.09 6.86 17.84
N ASN A 28 -14.37 7.57 18.93
CA ASN A 28 -13.87 7.21 20.26
C ASN A 28 -14.41 5.85 20.76
N ASP A 29 -15.55 5.41 20.23
CA ASP A 29 -16.16 4.12 20.59
C ASP A 29 -15.61 2.96 19.73
N ALA A 30 -14.76 3.27 18.75
CA ALA A 30 -14.14 2.26 17.91
C ALA A 30 -13.03 1.53 18.69
N ILE A 31 -13.41 0.41 19.30
CA ILE A 31 -12.49 -0.58 19.84
C ILE A 31 -12.17 -1.59 18.73
N ARG A 32 -10.88 -1.81 18.46
CA ARG A 32 -10.43 -2.75 17.43
C ARG A 32 -9.75 -3.94 18.07
N THR A 33 -10.38 -5.11 17.97
CA THR A 33 -9.68 -6.39 18.09
C THR A 33 -9.03 -6.69 16.72
N PRO A 34 -7.69 -6.80 16.64
CA PRO A 34 -7.03 -7.20 15.39
C PRO A 34 -7.61 -8.50 14.86
N SER A 35 -7.83 -8.58 13.55
CA SER A 35 -8.35 -9.80 12.91
C SER A 35 -7.26 -10.82 12.59
N MET A 36 -5.99 -10.44 12.79
CA MET A 36 -4.81 -11.28 12.63
C MET A 36 -3.67 -10.76 13.53
N PRO A 37 -2.65 -11.59 13.81
CA PRO A 37 -1.41 -11.12 14.41
C PRO A 37 -0.77 -10.02 13.57
N SER A 38 -0.06 -9.10 14.24
CA SER A 38 0.70 -8.05 13.57
C SER A 38 1.80 -8.64 12.71
N ILE A 39 2.01 -8.05 11.53
CA ILE A 39 3.15 -8.37 10.64
C ILE A 39 4.23 -7.28 10.67
N LEU A 40 4.18 -6.41 11.68
CA LEU A 40 5.18 -5.37 11.87
C LEU A 40 6.57 -6.01 12.01
N ASP A 41 7.53 -5.49 11.24
CA ASP A 41 8.88 -6.02 11.17
C ASP A 41 9.89 -4.89 11.33
N LEU A 42 10.66 -4.93 12.41
CA LEU A 42 11.70 -3.95 12.69
C LEU A 42 13.11 -4.50 12.42
N SER A 43 13.18 -5.76 11.99
CA SER A 43 14.44 -6.50 11.80
C SER A 43 14.89 -6.51 10.35
N ASN A 44 13.96 -6.64 9.40
CA ASN A 44 14.28 -6.70 7.98
C ASN A 44 14.04 -5.34 7.31
N SER A 45 14.84 -5.04 6.29
CA SER A 45 14.68 -3.84 5.48
C SER A 45 13.39 -3.91 4.65
N SER A 46 12.73 -2.75 4.47
CA SER A 46 11.53 -2.65 3.61
C SER A 46 11.78 -2.97 2.13
N LEU A 47 13.04 -3.16 1.73
CA LEU A 47 13.45 -3.56 0.39
C LEU A 47 13.71 -5.07 0.25
N GLU A 48 13.82 -5.81 1.35
CA GLU A 48 14.14 -7.24 1.35
C GLU A 48 12.94 -8.10 0.95
N CYS A 49 13.19 -9.31 0.44
CA CYS A 49 12.16 -10.21 -0.06
C CYS A 49 11.33 -10.88 1.05
N ASN A 50 11.81 -10.84 2.30
CA ASN A 50 11.20 -11.47 3.48
C ASN A 50 10.53 -10.46 4.44
N TRP A 51 10.50 -9.16 4.09
CA TRP A 51 9.99 -8.11 4.97
C TRP A 51 8.55 -8.35 5.44
N GLY A 52 8.29 -8.24 6.74
CA GLY A 52 6.97 -8.53 7.32
C GLY A 52 6.66 -10.02 7.42
N ASN A 53 7.68 -10.89 7.34
CA ASN A 53 7.53 -12.35 7.18
C ASN A 53 6.68 -12.74 5.96
N LEU A 54 6.73 -11.93 4.90
CA LEU A 54 6.03 -12.16 3.63
C LEU A 54 7.01 -12.58 2.55
N GLN A 55 6.52 -13.29 1.54
CA GLN A 55 7.31 -13.69 0.36
C GLN A 55 7.07 -12.67 -0.75
N TRP A 56 7.86 -11.60 -0.76
CA TRP A 56 7.80 -10.57 -1.79
C TRP A 56 8.51 -11.04 -3.07
N SER A 57 7.92 -10.72 -4.22
CA SER A 57 8.58 -10.88 -5.51
C SER A 57 9.87 -10.05 -5.58
N ASN A 58 10.72 -10.39 -6.54
CA ASN A 58 11.80 -9.51 -6.94
C ASN A 58 11.27 -8.11 -7.30
N TRP A 59 12.16 -7.13 -7.18
CA TRP A 59 11.90 -5.78 -7.67
C TRP A 59 12.01 -5.77 -9.19
N GLU A 60 10.92 -5.40 -9.85
CA GLU A 60 10.84 -5.35 -11.30
C GLU A 60 10.27 -4.02 -11.75
N GLU A 61 10.73 -3.54 -12.90
CA GLU A 61 10.20 -2.33 -13.51
C GLU A 61 8.77 -2.55 -14.03
N PHE A 62 7.88 -1.61 -13.72
CA PHE A 62 6.54 -1.59 -14.29
C PHE A 62 6.51 -0.76 -15.59
N PRO A 63 5.94 -1.26 -16.69
CA PRO A 63 5.08 -2.45 -16.82
C PRO A 63 5.77 -3.70 -17.37
N ILE A 64 7.11 -3.79 -17.31
CA ILE A 64 7.88 -4.90 -17.90
C ILE A 64 7.48 -6.25 -17.28
N SER A 65 7.44 -6.32 -15.95
CA SER A 65 6.94 -7.48 -15.22
C SER A 65 5.61 -7.16 -14.56
N LEU A 66 4.58 -7.93 -14.91
CA LEU A 66 3.22 -7.72 -14.41
C LEU A 66 2.84 -8.83 -13.41
N PRO A 67 2.28 -8.47 -12.24
CA PRO A 67 1.60 -9.44 -11.39
C PRO A 67 0.46 -10.11 -12.18
N PRO A 68 0.16 -11.41 -11.93
CA PRO A 68 -0.98 -12.06 -12.55
C PRO A 68 -2.29 -11.30 -12.30
N HIS A 69 -3.20 -11.33 -13.29
CA HIS A 69 -4.42 -10.50 -13.29
C HIS A 69 -5.32 -10.66 -12.06
N SER A 70 -5.34 -11.84 -11.45
CA SER A 70 -6.21 -12.20 -10.33
C SER A 70 -5.56 -12.05 -8.96
N VAL A 71 -4.29 -11.63 -8.86
CA VAL A 71 -3.62 -11.58 -7.55
C VAL A 71 -4.19 -10.48 -6.68
N ILE A 72 -4.69 -10.91 -5.52
CA ILE A 72 -5.05 -10.06 -4.40
C ILE A 72 -3.94 -10.15 -3.36
N GLY A 73 -3.46 -9.01 -2.91
CA GLY A 73 -2.46 -8.97 -1.86
C GLY A 73 -1.90 -7.58 -1.61
N LEU A 74 -0.61 -7.54 -1.30
CA LEU A 74 0.14 -6.33 -0.99
C LEU A 74 1.13 -6.04 -2.12
N TYR A 75 1.38 -4.76 -2.34
CA TYR A 75 2.40 -4.28 -3.27
C TYR A 75 3.13 -3.09 -2.67
N ARG A 76 4.37 -2.93 -3.11
CA ARG A 76 5.25 -1.82 -2.77
C ARG A 76 5.84 -1.23 -4.04
N ILE A 77 6.03 0.08 -4.01
CA ILE A 77 6.54 0.89 -5.13
C ILE A 77 7.74 1.68 -4.62
N ARG A 78 8.78 1.80 -5.46
CA ARG A 78 9.89 2.73 -5.25
C ARG A 78 10.39 3.28 -6.58
N ARG A 79 11.07 4.41 -6.53
CA ARG A 79 11.84 4.92 -7.68
C ARG A 79 13.13 4.09 -7.86
N PRO A 80 13.69 4.02 -9.08
CA PRO A 80 15.03 3.47 -9.29
C PRO A 80 16.06 4.10 -8.34
N GLU A 81 16.99 3.29 -7.84
CA GLU A 81 18.04 3.67 -6.87
C GLU A 81 17.57 4.22 -5.50
N ALA A 82 16.26 4.42 -5.30
CA ALA A 82 15.73 4.89 -4.03
C ALA A 82 15.90 3.82 -2.94
N GLN A 83 16.39 4.26 -1.78
CA GLN A 83 16.52 3.45 -0.56
C GLN A 83 15.22 3.42 0.28
N MET A 84 14.22 4.21 -0.12
CA MET A 84 12.93 4.31 0.55
C MET A 84 11.81 3.94 -0.40
N LEU A 85 10.70 3.46 0.17
CA LEU A 85 9.50 3.21 -0.60
C LEU A 85 8.81 4.53 -0.96
N SER A 86 8.24 4.56 -2.16
CA SER A 86 7.29 5.60 -2.56
C SER A 86 5.90 5.29 -2.04
N TYR A 87 5.50 4.01 -2.05
CA TYR A 87 4.13 3.63 -1.69
C TYR A 87 4.03 2.18 -1.22
N ILE A 88 3.16 1.92 -0.25
CA ILE A 88 2.71 0.59 0.15
C ILE A 88 1.20 0.54 -0.03
N GLY A 89 0.71 -0.51 -0.69
CA GLY A 89 -0.70 -0.64 -0.99
C GLY A 89 -1.22 -2.07 -0.95
N GLN A 90 -2.55 -2.19 -0.94
CA GLN A 90 -3.25 -3.46 -1.00
C GLN A 90 -4.40 -3.51 -2.02
N GLY A 91 -4.79 -4.72 -2.39
CA GLY A 91 -5.98 -5.04 -3.16
C GLY A 91 -5.69 -5.90 -4.38
N LYS A 92 -6.44 -5.70 -5.47
CA LYS A 92 -6.15 -6.31 -6.79
C LYS A 92 -4.90 -5.64 -7.38
N ILE A 93 -3.74 -6.27 -7.24
CA ILE A 93 -2.45 -5.59 -7.37
C ILE A 93 -2.27 -4.96 -8.76
N LEU A 94 -2.45 -5.73 -9.83
CA LEU A 94 -2.26 -5.22 -11.20
C LEU A 94 -3.15 -4.01 -11.51
N ALA A 95 -4.42 -4.05 -11.09
CA ALA A 95 -5.36 -2.95 -11.29
C ALA A 95 -4.92 -1.68 -10.53
N ARG A 96 -4.34 -1.84 -9.33
CA ARG A 96 -3.83 -0.73 -8.51
C ARG A 96 -2.57 -0.11 -9.11
N LEU A 97 -1.63 -0.93 -9.56
CA LEU A 97 -0.40 -0.46 -10.21
C LEU A 97 -0.71 0.33 -11.49
N LYS A 98 -1.63 -0.17 -12.33
CA LYS A 98 -2.14 0.58 -13.50
C LYS A 98 -2.76 1.92 -13.12
N ALA A 99 -3.52 1.97 -12.02
CA ALA A 99 -4.10 3.24 -11.56
C ALA A 99 -3.03 4.23 -11.08
N HIS A 100 -1.94 3.76 -10.48
CA HIS A 100 -0.81 4.62 -10.10
C HIS A 100 -0.03 5.12 -11.31
N SER A 101 0.22 4.27 -12.32
CA SER A 101 0.95 4.69 -13.53
C SER A 101 0.22 5.78 -14.31
N LEU A 102 -1.12 5.84 -14.24
CA LEU A 102 -1.91 6.89 -14.87
C LEU A 102 -1.75 8.26 -14.20
N LYS A 103 -1.35 8.32 -12.92
CA LYS A 103 -1.18 9.59 -12.19
C LYS A 103 -0.02 10.44 -12.69
N TYR A 104 0.94 9.83 -13.37
CA TYR A 104 2.01 10.57 -14.03
C TYR A 104 1.47 11.46 -15.17
N GLY A 105 0.47 10.98 -15.91
CA GLY A 105 -0.14 11.72 -17.03
C GLY A 105 -1.17 12.77 -16.61
N ASP A 106 -1.33 13.01 -15.31
CA ASP A 106 -2.25 14.00 -14.75
C ASP A 106 -1.44 15.21 -14.26
N ASP A 107 -1.39 16.25 -15.09
CA ASP A 107 -0.61 17.46 -14.82
C ASP A 107 -1.02 18.09 -13.48
N GLY A 108 -0.10 18.11 -12.52
CA GLY A 108 -0.31 18.64 -11.18
C GLY A 108 -0.74 17.62 -10.11
N HIS A 109 -0.83 16.33 -10.44
CA HIS A 109 -1.11 15.30 -9.43
C HIS A 109 0.06 15.21 -8.43
N ALA A 110 -0.22 15.37 -7.13
CA ALA A 110 0.80 15.46 -6.07
C ALA A 110 1.73 14.23 -5.98
N GLN A 111 1.27 13.07 -6.44
CA GLN A 111 2.06 11.82 -6.49
C GLN A 111 2.77 11.56 -7.84
N SER A 112 2.67 12.45 -8.83
CA SER A 112 3.19 12.21 -10.19
C SER A 112 4.69 11.89 -10.20
N HIS A 113 5.47 12.58 -9.37
CA HIS A 113 6.92 12.39 -9.25
C HIS A 113 7.30 10.98 -8.80
N ASP A 114 6.55 10.40 -7.86
CA ASP A 114 6.83 9.08 -7.30
C ASP A 114 6.38 7.93 -8.21
N PHE A 115 5.45 8.21 -9.13
CA PHE A 115 4.89 7.24 -10.08
C PHE A 115 5.29 7.51 -11.53
N SER A 116 6.41 8.21 -11.73
CA SER A 116 7.00 8.43 -13.04
C SER A 116 7.33 7.10 -13.74
N PRO A 117 7.31 7.03 -15.09
CA PRO A 117 7.69 5.83 -15.83
C PRO A 117 9.02 5.24 -15.34
N GLY A 118 9.08 3.91 -15.26
CA GLY A 118 10.25 3.20 -14.76
C GLY A 118 10.27 2.99 -13.24
N PHE A 119 9.16 3.24 -12.52
CA PHE A 119 9.09 2.87 -11.10
C PHE A 119 9.19 1.35 -10.93
N LEU A 120 9.84 0.95 -9.84
CA LEU A 120 10.04 -0.45 -9.47
C LEU A 120 8.91 -0.92 -8.57
N THR A 121 8.46 -2.15 -8.79
CA THR A 121 7.41 -2.79 -8.02
C THR A 121 7.85 -4.13 -7.47
N SER A 122 7.34 -4.46 -6.30
CA SER A 122 7.47 -5.79 -5.70
C SER A 122 6.15 -6.08 -5.00
N TRP A 123 5.71 -7.33 -5.06
CA TRP A 123 4.36 -7.71 -4.64
C TRP A 123 4.35 -9.08 -3.99
N THR A 124 3.30 -9.34 -3.21
CA THR A 124 3.09 -10.65 -2.59
C THR A 124 1.61 -10.98 -2.57
N SER A 125 1.27 -12.21 -2.94
CA SER A 125 -0.07 -12.76 -2.78
C SER A 125 -0.26 -13.20 -1.34
N VAL A 126 -1.39 -12.86 -0.74
CA VAL A 126 -1.74 -13.33 0.60
C VAL A 126 -3.07 -14.05 0.56
N GLN A 127 -3.12 -15.22 1.20
CA GLN A 127 -4.39 -15.91 1.41
C GLN A 127 -5.12 -15.19 2.55
N ILE A 128 -6.15 -14.44 2.20
CA ILE A 128 -6.93 -13.66 3.16
C ILE A 128 -8.34 -14.24 3.28
N ILE A 129 -8.86 -14.18 4.50
CA ILE A 129 -10.24 -14.57 4.80
C ILE A 129 -11.15 -13.34 4.68
N HIS A 130 -10.63 -12.15 5.04
CA HIS A 130 -11.41 -10.91 5.04
C HIS A 130 -10.59 -9.69 4.61
N SER A 131 -11.22 -8.74 3.91
CA SER A 131 -10.58 -7.51 3.40
C SER A 131 -9.94 -6.64 4.49
N ARG A 132 -10.40 -6.76 5.73
CA ARG A 132 -9.83 -6.11 6.92
C ARG A 132 -8.39 -6.53 7.17
N GLN A 133 -8.04 -7.79 6.92
CA GLN A 133 -6.67 -8.30 7.12
C GLN A 133 -5.67 -7.55 6.26
N LEU A 134 -5.98 -7.29 4.97
CA LEU A 134 -5.15 -6.46 4.11
C LEU A 134 -4.95 -5.03 4.65
N LEU A 135 -6.01 -4.44 5.23
CA LEU A 135 -5.92 -3.10 5.80
C LEU A 135 -5.03 -3.06 7.05
N GLU A 136 -5.03 -4.14 7.84
CA GLU A 136 -4.18 -4.32 9.02
C GLU A 136 -2.73 -4.52 8.58
N MET A 137 -2.46 -5.45 7.67
CA MET A 137 -1.14 -5.71 7.10
C MET A 137 -0.51 -4.47 6.45
N GLU A 138 -1.25 -3.76 5.60
CA GLU A 138 -0.78 -2.50 4.99
C GLU A 138 -0.42 -1.47 6.06
N ALA A 139 -1.19 -1.38 7.15
CA ALA A 139 -0.90 -0.45 8.23
C ALA A 139 0.36 -0.83 9.01
N ASP A 140 0.56 -2.12 9.28
CA ASP A 140 1.74 -2.62 9.98
C ASP A 140 3.02 -2.39 9.14
N LEU A 141 2.95 -2.58 7.82
CA LEU A 141 4.07 -2.32 6.91
C LEU A 141 4.41 -0.83 6.81
N ILE A 142 3.39 0.04 6.74
CA ILE A 142 3.62 1.50 6.78
C ILE A 142 4.27 1.90 8.11
N ALA A 143 3.80 1.33 9.23
CA ALA A 143 4.37 1.59 10.55
C ALA A 143 5.81 1.08 10.66
N SER A 144 6.09 -0.13 10.17
CA SER A 144 7.43 -0.71 10.09
C SER A 144 8.39 0.19 9.31
N HIS A 145 7.99 0.64 8.12
CA HIS A 145 8.79 1.57 7.31
C HIS A 145 9.05 2.89 8.06
N TYR A 146 8.02 3.47 8.67
CA TYR A 146 8.16 4.70 9.44
C TYR A 146 9.11 4.55 10.63
N ILE A 147 8.95 3.49 11.43
CA ILE A 147 9.77 3.29 12.64
C ILE A 147 11.23 3.03 12.27
N THR A 148 11.48 2.25 11.21
CA THR A 148 12.85 1.88 10.82
C THR A 148 13.60 3.00 10.09
N LEU A 149 12.91 3.80 9.27
CA LEU A 149 13.53 4.85 8.45
C LEU A 149 13.24 6.26 8.93
N ASN A 150 12.49 6.41 10.03
CA ASN A 150 11.99 7.68 10.56
C ASN A 150 11.25 8.54 9.52
N ALA A 151 10.60 7.88 8.54
CA ALA A 151 9.88 8.55 7.46
C ALA A 151 8.82 7.63 6.83
N CYS A 152 7.68 8.21 6.46
CA CYS A 152 6.67 7.52 5.69
C CYS A 152 7.13 7.31 4.24
N PRO A 153 6.54 6.35 3.50
CA PRO A 153 6.72 6.30 2.06
C PRO A 153 6.29 7.64 1.43
N THR A 154 7.09 8.16 0.50
CA THR A 154 7.02 9.55 0.04
C THR A 154 5.66 9.95 -0.54
N ALA A 155 4.99 9.02 -1.22
CA ALA A 155 3.67 9.24 -1.79
C ALA A 155 2.51 8.73 -0.92
N GLN A 156 2.74 8.18 0.28
CA GLN A 156 1.72 7.41 1.00
C GLN A 156 0.46 8.22 1.35
N PHE A 157 0.62 9.51 1.68
CA PHE A 157 -0.43 10.35 2.29
C PHE A 157 -0.68 11.69 1.58
N ILE A 158 -0.14 11.87 0.37
CA ILE A 158 -0.20 13.15 -0.36
C ILE A 158 -1.27 13.19 -1.47
N GLY A 159 -2.11 12.16 -1.60
CA GLY A 159 -3.16 12.04 -2.65
C GLY A 159 -4.59 11.93 -2.12
#